data_AF-A0A349EIR0-F1
#
_entry.id   AF-A0A349EIR0-F1
#
_cell.length_a   1.000
_cell.length_b   1.000
_cell.length_c   1.000
_cell.angle_alpha   90.00
_cell.angle_beta   90.00
_cell.angle_gamma   90.00
#
_symmetry.space_group_name_H-M   'P 1'
#
loop_
_entity.id
_entity.type
_entity.pdbx_description
1 polymer ?
#
loop_
_entity_poly.entity_id
_entity_poly.type
_entity_poly.pdbx_seq_one_letter_code
_entity_poly.pdbx_strand_id
1 'polypeptide(L)'
;MEPKSRLNIAVVLLIVASIGLLYVRLAMLYAPLPPVSQLSSETTTGQSQSSRGREDATLFDQAMAAGLLRWERGGRIAVVPADLPLRHRWAREHPEWLTPHGAEPDWLECSWNDEVSRLHRALHFSASGRYVRQHIDLFNARQPEFPHIQQRDGRLIWHDRP
;
A
#
# COMPACT_ATOMS: atom_id res chain seq x y z
N MET A 1 -40.84 32.43 -24.74
CA MET A 1 -40.56 31.40 -23.71
C MET A 1 -39.13 30.93 -23.91
N GLU A 2 -38.22 31.45 -23.10
CA GLU A 2 -36.76 31.43 -23.29
C GLU A 2 -36.15 30.01 -23.16
N PRO A 3 -35.44 29.49 -24.18
CA PRO A 3 -34.82 28.16 -24.15
C PRO A 3 -33.60 28.09 -23.19
N LYS A 4 -33.07 29.23 -22.77
CA LYS A 4 -31.92 29.35 -21.86
C LYS A 4 -32.19 28.80 -20.46
N SER A 5 -33.41 28.99 -19.93
CA SER A 5 -33.72 28.52 -18.57
C SER A 5 -33.80 26.99 -18.48
N ARG A 6 -34.26 26.33 -19.56
CA ARG A 6 -34.38 24.87 -19.63
C ARG A 6 -33.03 24.17 -19.66
N LEU A 7 -32.04 24.77 -20.32
CA LEU A 7 -30.66 24.25 -20.37
C LEU A 7 -29.99 24.32 -18.99
N ASN A 8 -30.17 25.43 -18.28
CA ASN A 8 -29.61 25.59 -16.94
C ASN A 8 -30.23 24.60 -15.94
N ILE A 9 -31.54 24.36 -16.03
CA ILE A 9 -32.23 23.37 -15.18
C ILE A 9 -31.71 21.95 -15.46
N ALA A 10 -31.50 21.58 -16.73
CA ALA A 10 -30.96 20.27 -17.09
C ALA A 10 -29.53 20.06 -16.56
N VAL A 11 -28.67 21.09 -16.63
CA VAL A 11 -27.30 21.02 -16.12
C VAL A 11 -27.29 20.89 -14.59
N VAL A 12 -28.14 21.64 -13.89
CA VAL A 12 -28.26 21.54 -12.42
C VAL A 12 -28.72 20.14 -12.01
N LEU A 13 -29.72 19.57 -12.70
CA LEU A 13 -30.18 18.20 -12.43
C LEU A 13 -29.08 17.17 -12.67
N LEU A 14 -28.27 17.34 -13.71
CA LEU A 14 -27.16 16.45 -14.02
C LEU A 14 -26.06 16.53 -12.95
N ILE A 15 -25.76 17.72 -12.43
CA ILE A 15 -24.81 17.93 -11.32
C ILE A 15 -25.33 17.26 -10.04
N VAL A 16 -26.61 17.47 -9.69
CA VAL A 16 -27.21 16.86 -8.48
C VAL A 16 -27.25 15.34 -8.60
N ALA A 17 -27.59 14.80 -9.77
CA ALA A 17 -27.56 13.37 -10.02
C ALA A 17 -26.14 12.79 -9.94
N SER A 18 -25.13 13.52 -10.44
CA SER A 18 -23.73 13.12 -10.37
C SER A 18 -23.20 13.12 -8.93
N ILE A 19 -23.56 14.12 -8.13
CA ILE A 19 -23.24 14.18 -6.70
C ILE A 19 -23.94 13.06 -5.93
N GLY A 20 -25.21 12.77 -6.22
CA GLY A 20 -25.94 11.64 -5.63
C GLY A 20 -25.29 10.30 -5.96
N LEU A 21 -24.89 10.09 -7.21
CA LEU A 21 -24.19 8.88 -7.64
C LEU A 21 -22.81 8.76 -6.96
N LEU A 22 -22.09 9.88 -6.81
CA LEU A 22 -20.82 9.94 -6.10
C LEU A 22 -20.99 9.58 -4.62
N TYR A 23 -22.02 10.09 -3.96
CA TYR A 23 -22.33 9.77 -2.57
C TYR A 23 -22.71 8.31 -2.38
N VAL A 24 -23.49 7.71 -3.29
CA VAL A 24 -23.80 6.27 -3.26
C VAL A 24 -22.54 5.43 -3.43
N ARG A 25 -21.62 5.83 -4.33
CA ARG A 25 -20.33 5.17 -4.52
C ARG A 25 -19.44 5.28 -3.28
N LEU A 26 -19.38 6.44 -2.65
CA LEU A 26 -18.66 6.63 -1.39
C LEU A 26 -19.31 5.81 -0.27
N ALA A 27 -20.62 5.82 -0.14
CA ALA A 27 -21.33 5.04 0.85
C ALA A 27 -21.07 3.53 0.70
N MET A 28 -20.95 3.01 -0.53
CA MET A 28 -20.50 1.62 -0.75
C MET A 28 -19.04 1.39 -0.35
N LEU A 29 -18.16 2.37 -0.53
CA LEU A 29 -16.74 2.24 -0.19
C LEU A 29 -16.49 2.31 1.33
N TYR A 30 -17.31 3.10 2.02
CA TYR A 30 -17.20 3.39 3.46
C TYR A 30 -18.27 2.67 4.29
N ALA A 31 -19.11 1.83 3.67
CA ALA A 31 -20.05 1.01 4.40
C ALA A 31 -19.28 0.11 5.39
N PRO A 32 -19.62 0.15 6.69
CA PRO A 32 -19.03 -0.76 7.67
C PRO A 32 -19.30 -2.20 7.22
N LEU A 33 -18.25 -3.03 7.20
CA LEU A 33 -18.37 -4.44 6.83
C LEU A 33 -19.48 -5.09 7.68
N PRO A 34 -20.48 -5.76 7.08
CA PRO A 34 -21.40 -6.57 7.86
C PRO A 34 -20.61 -7.69 8.56
N PRO A 35 -21.06 -8.13 9.75
CA PRO A 35 -20.41 -9.23 10.45
C PRO A 35 -20.36 -10.47 9.55
N VAL A 36 -19.19 -11.08 9.48
CA VAL A 36 -18.92 -12.30 8.72
C VAL A 36 -19.76 -13.43 9.33
N SER A 37 -20.98 -13.60 8.83
CA SER A 37 -21.79 -14.77 9.08
C SER A 37 -22.81 -14.93 7.95
N GLN A 38 -22.47 -15.87 7.05
CA GLN A 38 -23.39 -16.57 6.14
C GLN A 38 -23.94 -15.68 5.00
N LEU A 39 -23.99 -16.08 3.73
CA LEU A 39 -24.44 -17.35 3.16
C LEU A 39 -24.01 -17.40 1.69
N SER A 40 -23.78 -18.62 1.20
CA SER A 40 -23.54 -18.99 -0.19
C SER A 40 -24.55 -18.42 -1.20
N SER A 41 -24.07 -18.25 -2.45
CA SER A 41 -24.79 -18.11 -3.73
C SER A 41 -24.94 -16.69 -4.28
N GLU A 42 -23.96 -16.25 -5.08
CA GLU A 42 -24.24 -15.57 -6.36
C GLU A 42 -22.98 -15.50 -7.24
N THR A 43 -22.96 -16.37 -8.25
CA THR A 43 -21.83 -16.56 -9.18
C THR A 43 -21.84 -15.47 -10.24
N THR A 44 -21.37 -14.25 -9.95
CA THR A 44 -20.91 -13.28 -10.98
C THR A 44 -19.86 -12.28 -10.44
N THR A 45 -19.77 -12.06 -9.12
CA THR A 45 -18.77 -11.15 -8.50
C THR A 45 -17.52 -11.85 -7.95
N GLY A 46 -17.56 -13.18 -7.75
CA GLY A 46 -16.45 -13.96 -7.17
C GLY A 46 -15.19 -14.07 -8.05
N GLN A 47 -15.31 -13.91 -9.37
CA GLN A 47 -14.16 -13.98 -10.28
C GLN A 47 -13.25 -12.75 -10.17
N SER A 48 -13.82 -11.55 -9.99
CA SER A 48 -13.02 -10.31 -9.87
C SER A 48 -12.37 -10.16 -8.49
N GLN A 49 -12.99 -10.68 -7.43
CA GLN A 49 -12.36 -10.69 -6.09
C GLN A 49 -11.24 -11.72 -6.00
N SER A 50 -11.43 -12.92 -6.56
CA SER A 50 -10.37 -13.95 -6.60
C SER A 50 -9.22 -13.57 -7.53
N SER A 51 -9.47 -12.89 -8.65
CA SER A 51 -8.41 -12.37 -9.52
C SER A 51 -7.60 -11.27 -8.84
N ARG A 52 -8.27 -10.30 -8.17
CA ARG A 52 -7.58 -9.25 -7.40
C ARG A 52 -6.75 -9.81 -6.26
N GLY A 53 -7.30 -10.73 -5.46
CA GLY A 53 -6.53 -11.38 -4.39
C GLY A 53 -5.28 -12.10 -4.90
N ARG A 54 -5.34 -12.67 -6.11
CA ARG A 54 -4.18 -13.28 -6.78
C ARG A 54 -3.19 -12.23 -7.28
N GLU A 55 -3.66 -11.14 -7.86
CA GLU A 55 -2.82 -10.02 -8.31
C GLU A 55 -2.06 -9.39 -7.14
N ASP A 56 -2.73 -9.17 -6.01
CA ASP A 56 -2.15 -8.60 -4.80
C ASP A 56 -1.08 -9.52 -4.21
N ALA A 57 -1.36 -10.84 -4.13
CA ALA A 57 -0.38 -11.84 -3.68
C ALA A 57 0.83 -11.92 -4.62
N THR A 58 0.59 -11.92 -5.93
CA THR A 58 1.66 -11.94 -6.94
C THR A 58 2.55 -10.70 -6.83
N LEU A 59 1.94 -9.52 -6.64
CA LEU A 59 2.66 -8.27 -6.45
C LEU A 59 3.50 -8.29 -5.16
N PHE A 60 2.98 -8.86 -4.07
CA PHE A 60 3.74 -9.02 -2.83
C PHE A 60 4.97 -9.90 -3.04
N ASP A 61 4.81 -11.08 -3.65
CA ASP A 61 5.92 -12.02 -3.89
C ASP A 61 6.99 -11.39 -4.80
N GLN A 62 6.56 -10.73 -5.88
CA GLN A 62 7.46 -10.04 -6.80
C GLN A 62 8.19 -8.87 -6.13
N ALA A 63 7.49 -8.08 -5.30
CA ALA A 63 8.10 -6.98 -4.57
C ALA A 63 9.10 -7.46 -3.50
N MET A 64 8.83 -8.59 -2.86
CA MET A 64 9.75 -9.24 -1.93
C MET A 64 11.01 -9.75 -2.66
N ALA A 65 10.83 -10.45 -3.78
CA ALA A 65 11.94 -10.95 -4.59
C ALA A 65 12.80 -9.82 -5.18
N ALA A 66 12.18 -8.71 -5.56
CA ALA A 66 12.84 -7.52 -6.08
C ALA A 66 13.51 -6.66 -4.98
N GLY A 67 13.39 -7.03 -3.71
CA GLY A 67 13.96 -6.27 -2.59
C GLY A 67 13.29 -4.92 -2.32
N LEU A 68 12.08 -4.71 -2.87
CA LEU A 68 11.20 -3.56 -2.62
C LEU A 68 10.40 -3.72 -1.32
N LEU A 69 10.28 -4.96 -0.85
CA LEU A 69 9.86 -5.29 0.51
C LEU A 69 11.02 -6.02 1.19
N ARG A 70 11.27 -5.74 2.46
CA ARG A 70 12.37 -6.35 3.22
C ARG A 70 11.92 -6.72 4.61
N TRP A 71 12.40 -7.83 5.13
CA TRP A 71 12.23 -8.18 6.54
C TRP A 71 13.15 -7.31 7.41
N GLU A 72 12.58 -6.71 8.44
CA GLU A 72 13.32 -5.98 9.46
C GLU A 72 13.57 -6.84 10.70
N ARG A 73 14.48 -6.37 11.56
CA ARG A 73 14.62 -6.90 12.91
C ARG A 73 13.27 -6.75 13.64
N GLY A 74 12.84 -7.82 14.30
CA GLY A 74 11.51 -7.87 14.95
C GLY A 74 10.40 -8.45 14.09
N GLY A 75 10.71 -9.02 12.92
CA GLY A 75 9.74 -9.74 12.09
C GLY A 75 8.73 -8.84 11.38
N ARG A 76 9.02 -7.53 11.29
CA ARG A 76 8.26 -6.56 10.51
C ARG A 76 8.69 -6.59 9.06
N ILE A 77 7.84 -6.07 8.19
CA ILE A 77 8.14 -5.88 6.78
C ILE A 77 8.29 -4.38 6.52
N ALA A 78 9.48 -3.97 6.10
CA ALA A 78 9.72 -2.64 5.57
C ALA A 78 9.21 -2.55 4.14
N VAL A 79 8.64 -1.40 3.81
CA VAL A 79 8.23 -1.05 2.46
C VAL A 79 9.20 0.00 1.93
N VAL A 80 9.68 -0.20 0.72
CA VAL A 80 10.52 0.78 0.03
C VAL A 80 9.86 2.17 -0.01
N PRO A 81 10.63 3.27 0.10
CA PRO A 81 10.08 4.62 0.00
C PRO A 81 9.50 4.93 -1.39
N ALA A 82 8.40 5.69 -1.41
CA ALA A 82 7.75 6.12 -2.66
C ALA A 82 8.65 7.05 -3.51
N ASP A 83 9.56 7.77 -2.86
CA ASP A 83 10.52 8.69 -3.46
C ASP A 83 11.87 8.04 -3.80
N LEU A 84 12.02 6.71 -3.65
CA LEU A 84 13.26 6.00 -4.00
C LEU A 84 13.80 6.32 -5.41
N PRO A 85 12.98 6.44 -6.49
CA PRO A 85 13.49 6.81 -7.80
C PRO A 85 14.19 8.17 -7.83
N LEU A 86 13.71 9.12 -7.02
CA LEU A 86 14.34 10.44 -6.86
C LEU A 86 15.65 10.30 -6.09
N ARG A 87 15.67 9.50 -5.01
CA ARG A 87 16.88 9.23 -4.24
C ARG A 87 17.97 8.59 -5.10
N HIS A 88 17.65 7.60 -5.95
CA HIS A 88 18.62 7.01 -6.90
C HIS A 88 19.13 8.01 -7.94
N ARG A 89 18.31 8.99 -8.38
CA ARG A 89 18.78 10.04 -9.29
C ARG A 89 19.81 10.92 -8.60
N TRP A 90 19.46 11.43 -7.41
CA TRP A 90 20.37 12.26 -6.63
C TRP A 90 21.63 11.52 -6.21
N ALA A 91 21.52 10.25 -5.83
CA ALA A 91 22.65 9.38 -5.50
C ALA A 91 23.69 9.26 -6.63
N ARG A 92 23.24 9.24 -7.90
CA ARG A 92 24.15 9.20 -9.05
C ARG A 92 24.85 10.53 -9.30
N GLU A 93 24.18 11.63 -9.02
CA GLU A 93 24.70 12.99 -9.20
C GLU A 93 25.59 13.42 -8.03
N HIS A 94 25.30 12.93 -6.83
CA HIS A 94 25.91 13.29 -5.55
C HIS A 94 26.12 12.05 -4.65
N PRO A 95 27.01 11.12 -5.04
CA PRO A 95 27.27 9.90 -4.26
C PRO A 95 27.80 10.19 -2.85
N GLU A 96 28.43 11.34 -2.62
CA GLU A 96 28.93 11.80 -1.33
C GLU A 96 27.83 12.12 -0.30
N TRP A 97 26.57 12.26 -0.73
CA TRP A 97 25.43 12.53 0.15
C TRP A 97 24.66 11.26 0.56
N LEU A 98 25.11 10.09 0.11
CA LEU A 98 24.57 8.77 0.46
C LEU A 98 24.98 8.34 1.88
N THR A 99 24.81 9.20 2.88
CA THR A 99 25.05 8.78 4.26
C THR A 99 23.90 7.86 4.67
N PRO A 100 24.16 6.62 5.14
CA PRO A 100 23.10 5.71 5.57
C PRO A 100 22.25 6.38 6.65
N HIS A 101 20.95 6.51 6.41
CA HIS A 101 20.03 7.10 7.38
C HIS A 101 19.65 6.06 8.44
N GLY A 102 20.51 5.90 9.46
CA GLY A 102 20.17 5.25 10.73
C GLY A 102 19.51 3.86 10.60
N ALA A 103 18.37 3.68 11.28
CA ALA A 103 17.68 2.40 11.46
C ALA A 103 16.85 1.93 10.25
N GLU A 104 16.79 2.70 9.16
CA GLU A 104 16.03 2.36 7.96
C GLU A 104 16.87 1.43 7.05
N PRO A 105 16.26 0.48 6.33
CA PRO A 105 17.00 -0.35 5.38
C PRO A 105 17.73 0.49 4.33
N ASP A 106 18.94 0.10 3.95
CA ASP A 106 19.64 0.78 2.86
C ASP A 106 19.02 0.40 1.51
N TRP A 107 18.00 1.16 1.12
CA TRP A 107 17.24 0.94 -0.11
C TRP A 107 18.06 1.22 -1.37
N LEU A 108 19.18 1.96 -1.26
CA LEU A 108 19.97 2.41 -2.40
C LEU A 108 20.92 1.34 -2.92
N GLU A 109 21.16 0.28 -2.14
CA GLU A 109 21.88 -0.92 -2.58
C GLU A 109 21.09 -1.77 -3.60
N CYS A 110 19.79 -1.52 -3.79
CA CYS A 110 18.98 -2.28 -4.73
C CYS A 110 19.31 -1.93 -6.20
N SER A 111 19.43 -2.93 -7.06
CA SER A 111 19.61 -2.70 -8.50
C SER A 111 18.35 -2.07 -9.12
N TRP A 112 18.43 -0.80 -9.52
CA TRP A 112 17.30 -0.09 -10.12
C TRP A 112 17.23 -0.32 -11.64
N ASN A 113 16.40 -1.26 -12.07
CA ASN A 113 16.13 -1.55 -13.49
C ASN A 113 14.66 -1.29 -13.86
N ASP A 114 14.30 -1.47 -15.13
CA ASP A 114 12.94 -1.20 -15.64
C ASP A 114 11.87 -2.06 -14.96
N GLU A 115 12.18 -3.33 -14.67
CA GLU A 115 11.26 -4.23 -13.99
C GLU A 115 11.00 -3.80 -12.55
N VAL A 116 12.06 -3.52 -11.79
CA VAL A 116 11.97 -2.99 -10.42
C VAL A 116 11.23 -1.65 -10.40
N SER A 117 11.45 -0.78 -11.40
CA SER A 117 10.72 0.48 -11.52
C SER A 117 9.22 0.27 -11.80
N ARG A 118 8.84 -0.75 -12.60
CA ARG A 118 7.42 -1.10 -12.81
C ARG A 118 6.78 -1.65 -11.55
N LEU A 119 7.47 -2.55 -10.85
CA LEU A 119 6.99 -3.13 -9.59
C LEU A 119 6.84 -2.06 -8.50
N HIS A 120 7.82 -1.16 -8.37
CA HIS A 120 7.73 -0.01 -7.46
C HIS A 120 6.52 0.86 -7.77
N ARG A 121 6.29 1.18 -9.05
CA ARG A 121 5.11 1.96 -9.46
C ARG A 121 3.81 1.22 -9.13
N ALA A 122 3.76 -0.09 -9.38
CA ALA A 122 2.61 -0.91 -9.03
C ALA A 122 2.37 -0.92 -7.52
N LEU A 123 3.43 -1.06 -6.71
CA LEU A 123 3.35 -1.08 -5.25
C LEU A 123 2.83 0.24 -4.66
N HIS A 124 3.26 1.40 -5.19
CA HIS A 124 2.88 2.70 -4.62
C HIS A 124 1.63 3.33 -5.24
N PHE A 125 1.38 3.09 -6.53
CA PHE A 125 0.41 3.86 -7.30
C PHE A 125 -0.71 3.04 -7.94
N SER A 126 -0.81 1.73 -7.63
CA SER A 126 -1.95 0.90 -8.04
C SER A 126 -2.90 0.58 -6.87
N ALA A 127 -4.10 0.07 -7.20
CA ALA A 127 -5.04 -0.43 -6.20
C ALA A 127 -4.48 -1.64 -5.45
N SER A 128 -3.92 -2.62 -6.17
CA SER A 128 -3.25 -3.79 -5.58
C SER A 128 -2.13 -3.41 -4.64
N GLY A 129 -1.28 -2.46 -5.04
CA GLY A 129 -0.20 -1.95 -4.19
C GLY A 129 -0.70 -1.25 -2.92
N ARG A 130 -1.87 -0.60 -2.96
CA ARG A 130 -2.51 -0.06 -1.75
C ARG A 130 -2.96 -1.19 -0.82
N TYR A 131 -3.59 -2.23 -1.33
CA TYR A 131 -4.03 -3.38 -0.53
C TYR A 131 -2.84 -4.12 0.10
N VAL A 132 -1.77 -4.36 -0.68
CA VAL A 132 -0.53 -4.96 -0.18
C VAL A 132 0.03 -4.15 1.00
N ARG A 133 0.16 -2.82 0.85
CA ARG A 133 0.67 -1.97 1.93
C ARG A 133 -0.25 -1.96 3.16
N GLN A 134 -1.58 -1.92 2.98
CA GLN A 134 -2.52 -2.03 4.10
C GLN A 134 -2.39 -3.37 4.85
N HIS A 135 -2.22 -4.47 4.13
CA HIS A 135 -1.99 -5.78 4.75
C HIS A 135 -0.65 -5.84 5.49
N ILE A 136 0.40 -5.22 4.95
CA ILE A 136 1.68 -5.08 5.63
C ILE A 136 1.53 -4.25 6.91
N ASP A 137 0.81 -3.12 6.88
CA ASP A 137 0.55 -2.30 8.06
C ASP A 137 -0.20 -3.09 9.14
N LEU A 138 -1.23 -3.83 8.76
CA LEU A 138 -1.98 -4.71 9.66
C LEU A 138 -1.13 -5.84 10.24
N PHE A 139 -0.25 -6.43 9.42
CA PHE A 139 0.70 -7.44 9.86
C PHE A 139 1.71 -6.84 10.86
N ASN A 140 2.32 -5.70 10.52
CA ASN A 140 3.30 -5.00 11.35
C ASN A 140 2.70 -4.50 12.66
N ALA A 141 1.41 -4.16 12.69
CA ALA A 141 0.69 -3.78 13.92
C ALA A 141 0.49 -4.95 14.90
N ARG A 142 0.53 -6.19 14.40
CA ARG A 142 0.45 -7.41 15.24
C ARG A 142 1.81 -7.90 15.70
N GLN A 143 2.90 -7.38 15.12
CA GLN A 143 4.24 -7.71 15.56
C GLN A 143 4.55 -6.90 16.83
N PRO A 144 4.80 -7.56 17.98
CA PRO A 144 5.18 -6.84 19.18
C PRO A 144 6.55 -6.19 18.96
N GLU A 145 6.59 -4.87 19.04
CA GLU A 145 7.83 -4.14 19.18
C GLU A 145 8.30 -4.38 20.62
N PHE A 146 9.31 -5.22 20.81
CA PHE A 146 9.97 -5.39 22.10
C PHE A 146 11.26 -4.59 22.12
N PRO A 147 11.22 -3.24 22.20
CA PRO A 147 12.42 -2.40 22.14
C PRO A 147 13.41 -2.70 23.29
N HIS A 148 12.94 -3.36 24.35
CA HIS A 148 13.71 -3.77 25.52
C HIS A 148 14.23 -5.21 25.46
N ILE A 149 13.89 -5.98 24.42
CA ILE A 149 14.35 -7.36 24.25
C ILE A 149 15.28 -7.41 23.04
N GLN A 150 16.58 -7.50 23.30
CA GLN A 150 17.58 -7.70 22.25
C GLN A 150 18.07 -9.14 22.26
N GLN A 151 18.24 -9.75 21.09
CA GLN A 151 18.86 -11.06 20.97
C GLN A 151 20.38 -10.88 20.80
N ARG A 152 21.17 -11.35 21.76
CA ARG A 152 22.65 -11.32 21.71
C ARG A 152 23.15 -12.75 21.94
N ASP A 153 23.97 -13.25 21.02
CA ASP A 153 24.57 -14.59 21.08
C ASP A 153 23.54 -15.71 21.33
N GLY A 154 22.36 -15.62 20.70
CA GLY A 154 21.28 -16.59 20.84
C GLY A 154 20.48 -16.50 22.15
N ARG A 155 20.78 -15.55 23.05
CA ARG A 155 20.01 -15.28 24.27
C ARG A 155 19.20 -13.99 24.16
N LEU A 156 17.98 -14.03 24.69
CA LEU A 156 17.12 -12.85 24.86
C LEU A 156 17.62 -12.07 26.09
N ILE A 157 18.07 -10.83 25.86
CA ILE A 157 18.48 -9.88 26.89
C ILE A 157 17.35 -8.90 27.12
N TRP A 158 16.88 -8.83 28.35
CA TRP A 158 15.90 -7.87 28.83
C TRP A 158 16.64 -6.65 29.39
N HIS A 159 16.31 -5.46 28.88
CA HIS A 159 16.75 -4.20 29.47
C HIS A 159 15.57 -3.58 30.23
N ASP A 160 15.69 -3.45 31.54
CA ASP A 160 14.74 -2.64 32.31
C ASP A 160 14.81 -1.19 31.83
N ARG A 161 13.64 -0.55 31.67
CA ARG A 161 13.56 0.88 31.30
C ARG A 161 14.25 1.74 32.38
N PRO A 162 14.86 2.87 32.01
CA PRO A 162 15.25 3.90 32.98
C PRO A 162 14.02 4.54 33.65
#